data_AF-B0TS17-F1
#
_entry.id   AF-B0TS17-F1
#
_cell.length_a   1.000
_cell.length_b   1.000
_cell.length_c   1.000
_cell.angle_alpha   90.00
_cell.angle_beta   90.00
_cell.angle_gamma   90.00
#
_symmetry.space_group_name_H-M   'P 1'
#
loop_
_entity.id
_entity.type
_entity.pdbx_description
1 polymer ?
#
loop_
_entity_poly.entity_id
_entity_poly.type
_entity_poly.pdbx_seq_one_letter_code
_entity_poly.pdbx_strand_id
1 'polypeptide(L)'
;MHKVTPYLELDEEAKQLIDHANNTTITLTVSESAVLHRLILAISSVCTKEELLAAGWPDRVVAATSLTQCVSTLRKKLEPYPEVMLRTIAGRGYQLNVSARSHIKMLAVNDAESMRAAIVDVSLLVKISGIVIAILICLSLWYFSDYHGVIKAKNSWDADKKIELNIGGTKQDVQLIHKEDVSHLHASMWQKHLAPESNHLTDINQFKGFAVTDGNYYSMAVCPEASGYGCSGKGLINITAIDLTPAGLNMQNFTELSHKMEQRIRYNRVIIPHDEPGTSGFIEHHYHADVYFPVQGNMLVRSDISLSLIYDGENSGKFYSAACVTDEECKTTPIKYKIKGDFKQYREQMNDLDVDVFHVKVSQKELVKPDQVSSSAMHFYREIRKHEIIDSDLYFYRIYKDADTAVWVVPILGNLVAWYEYDKVKL
;
A
#
# COMPACT_ATOMS: atom_id res chain seq x y z
N MET A 1 36.27 -57.35 -14.53
CA MET A 1 35.98 -55.99 -14.01
C MET A 1 34.56 -55.95 -13.49
N HIS A 2 34.32 -55.46 -12.27
CA HIS A 2 33.01 -55.40 -11.63
C HIS A 2 32.60 -53.93 -11.40
N LYS A 3 31.43 -53.53 -11.90
CA LYS A 3 30.94 -52.16 -11.74
C LYS A 3 30.41 -51.92 -10.32
N VAL A 4 30.94 -50.91 -9.64
CA VAL A 4 30.49 -50.49 -8.30
C VAL A 4 29.51 -49.32 -8.42
N THR A 5 29.83 -48.36 -9.29
CA THR A 5 28.96 -47.25 -9.71
C THR A 5 29.10 -47.06 -11.23
N PRO A 6 28.36 -46.15 -11.89
CA PRO A 6 28.50 -45.89 -13.33
C PRO A 6 29.90 -45.46 -13.78
N TYR A 7 30.75 -44.93 -12.87
CA TYR A 7 32.10 -44.46 -13.14
C TYR A 7 33.19 -45.14 -12.30
N LEU A 8 32.81 -45.96 -11.31
CA LEU A 8 33.73 -46.66 -10.43
C LEU A 8 33.71 -48.15 -10.71
N GLU A 9 34.85 -48.68 -11.14
CA GLU A 9 35.00 -50.09 -11.52
C GLU A 9 36.10 -50.76 -10.68
N LEU A 10 35.83 -51.97 -10.21
CA LEU A 10 36.83 -52.83 -9.59
C LEU A 10 37.47 -53.72 -10.65
N ASP A 11 38.77 -53.54 -10.88
CA ASP A 11 39.61 -54.50 -11.57
C ASP A 11 40.19 -55.49 -10.56
N GLU A 12 39.67 -56.71 -10.58
CA GLU A 12 40.05 -57.79 -9.67
C GLU A 12 41.44 -58.36 -10.00
N GLU A 13 41.80 -58.42 -11.29
CA GLU A 13 43.08 -58.96 -11.75
C GLU A 13 44.21 -57.97 -11.47
N ALA A 14 43.98 -56.69 -11.75
CA ALA A 14 44.92 -55.61 -11.44
C ALA A 14 44.90 -55.19 -9.97
N LYS A 15 43.90 -55.63 -9.18
CA LYS A 15 43.65 -55.25 -7.78
C LYS A 15 43.55 -53.73 -7.61
N GLN A 16 42.80 -53.10 -8.50
CA GLN A 16 42.68 -51.65 -8.56
C GLN A 16 41.23 -51.23 -8.64
N LEU A 17 40.90 -50.13 -7.96
CA LEU A 17 39.65 -49.42 -8.15
C LEU A 17 39.92 -48.29 -9.15
N ILE A 18 39.23 -48.32 -10.28
CA ILE A 18 39.38 -47.37 -11.38
C ILE A 18 38.20 -46.42 -11.34
N ASP A 19 38.50 -45.14 -11.16
CA ASP A 19 37.53 -44.05 -11.25
C ASP A 19 37.66 -43.34 -12.59
N HIS A 20 36.73 -43.63 -13.49
CA HIS A 20 36.66 -43.05 -14.83
C HIS A 20 36.21 -41.58 -14.83
N ALA A 21 35.62 -41.07 -13.74
CA ALA A 21 35.18 -39.67 -13.66
C ALA A 21 36.33 -38.71 -13.35
N ASN A 22 37.25 -39.12 -12.47
CA ASN A 22 38.43 -38.32 -12.10
C ASN A 22 39.75 -38.85 -12.72
N ASN A 23 39.68 -39.94 -13.49
CA ASN A 23 40.81 -40.64 -14.10
C ASN A 23 41.89 -41.03 -13.07
N THR A 24 41.45 -41.55 -11.92
CA THR A 24 42.33 -41.96 -10.82
C THR A 24 42.24 -43.46 -10.57
N THR A 25 43.36 -44.06 -10.15
CA THR A 25 43.43 -45.49 -9.81
C THR A 25 43.88 -45.66 -8.36
N ILE A 26 43.12 -46.45 -7.60
CA ILE A 26 43.41 -46.74 -6.20
C ILE A 26 43.84 -48.20 -6.09
N THR A 27 45.09 -48.44 -5.68
CA THR A 27 45.62 -49.80 -5.49
C THR A 27 45.04 -50.45 -4.23
N LEU A 28 44.56 -51.69 -4.36
CA LEU A 28 44.04 -52.52 -3.28
C LEU A 28 45.00 -53.68 -2.99
N THR A 29 45.03 -54.12 -1.73
CA THR A 29 45.69 -55.39 -1.39
C THR A 29 44.85 -56.58 -1.87
N VAL A 30 45.45 -57.78 -1.92
CA VAL A 30 44.75 -59.00 -2.33
C VAL A 30 43.48 -59.22 -1.51
N SER A 31 43.59 -59.10 -0.19
CA SER A 31 42.45 -59.29 0.72
C SER A 31 41.43 -58.16 0.62
N GLU A 32 41.85 -56.91 0.39
CA GLU A 32 40.92 -55.78 0.18
C GLU A 32 40.11 -55.95 -1.11
N SER A 33 40.76 -56.34 -2.21
CA SER A 33 40.10 -56.58 -3.49
C SER A 33 39.09 -57.72 -3.40
N ALA A 34 39.47 -58.84 -2.76
CA ALA A 34 38.59 -60.00 -2.61
C ALA A 34 37.40 -59.74 -1.67
N VAL A 35 37.61 -59.01 -0.56
CA VAL A 35 36.54 -58.59 0.36
C VAL A 35 35.59 -57.63 -0.33
N LEU A 36 36.11 -56.62 -1.06
CA LEU A 36 35.29 -55.66 -1.79
C LEU A 36 34.51 -56.33 -2.92
N HIS A 37 35.13 -57.25 -3.66
CA HIS A 37 34.46 -58.04 -4.70
C HIS A 37 33.28 -58.83 -4.13
N ARG A 38 33.47 -59.53 -3.00
CA ARG A 38 32.39 -60.26 -2.34
C ARG A 38 31.23 -59.35 -1.92
N LEU A 39 31.55 -58.15 -1.43
CA LEU A 39 30.55 -57.14 -1.07
C LEU A 39 29.82 -56.55 -2.28
N ILE A 40 30.48 -56.43 -3.44
CA ILE A 40 29.87 -55.98 -4.70
C ILE A 40 28.90 -57.04 -5.24
N LEU A 41 29.26 -58.33 -5.15
CA LEU A 41 28.35 -59.41 -5.56
C LEU A 41 27.07 -59.46 -4.70
N ALA A 42 27.15 -58.96 -3.47
CA ALA A 42 26.07 -58.93 -2.49
C ALA A 42 25.64 -57.50 -2.14
N ILE A 43 25.60 -56.60 -3.13
CA ILE A 43 25.14 -55.20 -2.94
C ILE A 43 23.79 -55.20 -2.23
N SER A 44 23.67 -54.35 -1.20
CA SER A 44 22.47 -54.23 -0.35
C SER A 44 22.07 -55.48 0.43
N SER A 45 22.89 -56.54 0.46
CA SER A 45 22.74 -57.71 1.34
C SER A 45 23.82 -57.71 2.43
N VAL A 46 23.55 -58.37 3.56
CA VAL A 46 24.51 -58.48 4.67
C VAL A 46 25.39 -59.69 4.45
N CYS A 47 26.69 -59.50 4.27
CA CYS A 47 27.69 -60.56 4.28
C CYS A 47 28.14 -60.84 5.71
N THR A 48 28.16 -62.12 6.08
CA THR A 48 28.63 -62.54 7.41
C THR A 48 30.15 -62.37 7.56
N LYS A 49 30.64 -62.32 8.80
CA LYS A 49 32.09 -62.14 9.04
C LYS A 49 32.87 -63.34 8.52
N GLU A 50 32.31 -64.53 8.65
CA GLU A 50 32.86 -65.81 8.25
C GLU A 50 32.99 -65.88 6.72
N GLU A 51 31.96 -65.44 5.98
CA GLU A 51 32.00 -65.35 4.51
C GLU A 51 33.08 -64.40 4.00
N LEU A 52 33.23 -63.23 4.64
CA LEU A 52 34.22 -62.24 4.23
C LEU A 52 35.65 -62.65 4.61
N LEU A 53 35.83 -63.36 5.73
CA LEU A 53 37.10 -63.95 6.11
C LEU A 53 37.53 -65.04 5.12
N ALA A 54 36.60 -65.92 4.73
CA ALA A 54 36.86 -66.96 3.74
C ALA A 54 37.19 -66.39 2.35
N ALA A 55 36.53 -65.29 1.96
CA ALA A 55 36.79 -64.62 0.68
C ALA A 55 38.14 -63.87 0.67
N GLY A 56 38.47 -63.13 1.75
CA GLY A 56 39.68 -62.31 1.81
C GLY A 56 40.98 -63.09 2.05
N TRP A 57 40.87 -64.28 2.65
CA TRP A 57 41.99 -65.12 3.06
C TRP A 57 41.70 -66.61 2.79
N PRO A 58 41.62 -67.03 1.51
CA PRO A 58 41.50 -68.45 1.20
C PRO A 58 42.71 -69.19 1.78
N ASP A 59 42.45 -70.31 2.45
CA ASP A 59 43.46 -71.21 3.04
C ASP A 59 44.30 -70.62 4.19
N ARG A 60 43.85 -69.54 4.83
CA ARG A 60 44.53 -68.96 6.01
C ARG A 60 43.57 -68.65 7.15
N VAL A 61 43.88 -69.16 8.35
CA VAL A 61 43.16 -68.80 9.58
C VAL A 61 43.74 -67.48 10.09
N VAL A 62 42.95 -66.40 9.96
CA VAL A 62 43.32 -65.07 10.47
C VAL A 62 42.39 -64.64 11.60
N ALA A 63 42.88 -63.79 12.50
CA ALA A 63 42.06 -63.23 13.55
C ALA A 63 40.95 -62.33 12.98
N ALA A 64 39.80 -62.27 13.66
CA ALA A 64 38.68 -61.41 13.26
C ALA A 64 39.05 -59.91 13.19
N THR A 65 40.09 -59.49 13.91
CA THR A 65 40.65 -58.13 13.85
C THR A 65 41.22 -57.78 12.48
N SER A 66 41.69 -58.76 11.70
CA SER A 66 42.19 -58.56 10.34
C SER A 66 41.08 -58.09 9.39
N LEU A 67 39.86 -58.64 9.53
CA LEU A 67 38.70 -58.20 8.76
C LEU A 67 38.29 -56.77 9.16
N THR A 68 38.30 -56.44 10.44
CA THR A 68 38.00 -55.08 10.93
C THR A 68 39.01 -54.05 10.39
N GLN A 69 40.30 -54.40 10.33
CA GLN A 69 41.32 -53.54 9.75
C GLN A 69 41.12 -53.35 8.24
N CYS A 70 40.86 -54.44 7.50
CA CYS A 70 40.58 -54.41 6.06
C CYS A 70 39.34 -53.54 5.73
N VAL A 71 38.26 -53.69 6.50
CA VAL A 71 37.06 -52.84 6.33
C VAL A 71 37.37 -51.37 6.62
N SER A 72 38.22 -51.08 7.60
CA SER A 72 38.61 -49.71 7.94
C SER A 72 39.49 -49.06 6.87
N THR A 73 40.40 -49.82 6.25
CA THR A 73 41.21 -49.32 5.12
C THR A 73 40.37 -49.14 3.87
N LEU A 74 39.44 -50.07 3.58
CA LEU A 74 38.47 -49.92 2.49
C LEU A 74 37.60 -48.67 2.66
N ARG A 75 37.14 -48.36 3.89
CA ARG A 75 36.39 -47.12 4.16
C ARG A 75 37.18 -45.86 3.83
N LYS A 76 38.46 -45.80 4.22
CA LYS A 76 39.33 -44.66 3.88
C LYS A 76 39.54 -44.52 2.38
N LYS A 77 39.69 -45.64 1.66
CA LYS A 77 39.85 -45.64 0.20
C LYS A 77 38.54 -45.27 -0.53
N LEU A 78 37.39 -45.55 0.07
CA LEU A 78 36.06 -45.23 -0.46
C LEU A 78 35.51 -43.89 0.04
N GLU A 79 36.21 -43.19 0.94
CA GLU A 79 35.82 -41.89 1.49
C GLU A 79 35.56 -40.80 0.42
N PRO A 80 36.32 -40.74 -0.69
CA PRO A 80 36.02 -39.82 -1.80
C PRO A 80 34.70 -40.10 -2.54
N TYR A 81 34.10 -41.29 -2.32
CA TYR A 81 32.90 -41.78 -3.00
C TYR A 81 31.73 -41.91 -1.99
N PRO A 82 31.12 -40.80 -1.56
CA PRO A 82 30.09 -40.80 -0.52
C PRO A 82 28.84 -41.63 -0.89
N GLU A 83 28.64 -41.90 -2.18
CA GLU A 83 27.62 -42.78 -2.71
C GLU A 83 27.85 -44.27 -2.41
N VAL A 84 29.08 -44.70 -2.11
CA VAL A 84 29.44 -46.08 -1.77
C VAL A 84 29.69 -46.19 -0.26
N MET A 85 28.66 -46.56 0.50
CA MET A 85 28.74 -46.67 1.95
C MET A 85 28.91 -48.11 2.42
N LEU A 86 30.03 -48.38 3.10
CA LEU A 86 30.30 -49.67 3.75
C LEU A 86 29.83 -49.66 5.22
N ARG A 87 28.63 -50.20 5.48
CA ARG A 87 27.99 -50.23 6.81
C ARG A 87 28.34 -51.50 7.59
N THR A 88 28.51 -51.35 8.91
CA THR A 88 28.61 -52.48 9.84
C THR A 88 27.26 -52.72 10.47
N ILE A 89 26.75 -53.95 10.37
CA ILE A 89 25.51 -54.38 11.02
C ILE A 89 25.90 -55.16 12.28
N ALA A 90 25.62 -54.57 13.45
CA ALA A 90 25.99 -55.15 14.73
C ALA A 90 25.46 -56.59 14.85
N GLY A 91 26.35 -57.52 15.23
CA GLY A 91 26.04 -58.93 15.40
C GLY A 91 25.78 -59.74 14.11
N ARG A 92 25.82 -59.14 12.91
CA ARG A 92 25.52 -59.83 11.64
C ARG A 92 26.64 -59.77 10.59
N GLY A 93 27.36 -58.65 10.48
CA GLY A 93 28.46 -58.54 9.50
C GLY A 93 28.54 -57.16 8.84
N TYR A 94 28.81 -57.14 7.53
CA TYR A 94 29.02 -55.90 6.77
C TYR A 94 28.14 -55.87 5.50
N GLN A 95 27.74 -54.67 5.09
CA GLN A 95 26.88 -54.45 3.93
C GLN A 95 27.41 -53.26 3.12
N LEU A 96 27.46 -53.42 1.80
CA LEU A 96 27.78 -52.35 0.87
C LEU A 96 26.49 -51.76 0.30
N ASN A 97 26.28 -50.45 0.53
CA ASN A 97 25.14 -49.72 0.00
C ASN A 97 25.62 -48.69 -1.01
N VAL A 98 25.10 -48.76 -2.24
CA VAL A 98 25.37 -47.79 -3.29
C VAL A 98 24.11 -46.95 -3.50
N SER A 99 24.14 -45.68 -3.11
CA SER A 99 23.03 -44.76 -3.32
C SER A 99 23.19 -44.06 -4.68
N ALA A 100 22.26 -44.25 -5.60
CA ALA A 100 22.22 -43.47 -6.83
C ALA A 100 21.94 -41.99 -6.50
N ARG A 101 22.96 -41.13 -6.49
CA ARG A 101 22.72 -39.69 -6.48
C ARG A 101 22.12 -39.28 -7.81
N SER A 102 20.95 -38.66 -7.77
CA SER A 102 20.46 -37.82 -8.86
C SER A 102 21.50 -36.73 -9.13
N HIS A 103 21.88 -36.58 -10.39
CA HIS A 103 22.90 -35.66 -10.84
C HIS A 103 22.40 -34.21 -10.68
N ILE A 104 22.49 -33.62 -9.49
CA ILE A 104 22.50 -32.17 -9.31
C ILE A 104 23.92 -31.81 -8.90
N LYS A 105 24.74 -31.50 -9.90
CA LYS A 105 26.08 -30.98 -9.73
C LYS A 105 25.97 -29.54 -9.21
N MET A 106 25.92 -29.36 -7.90
CA MET A 106 26.29 -28.07 -7.29
C MET A 106 27.80 -27.92 -7.45
N LEU A 107 28.21 -27.22 -8.51
CA LEU A 107 29.53 -26.61 -8.58
C LEU A 107 29.49 -25.33 -7.74
N ALA A 108 30.48 -25.18 -6.87
CA ALA A 108 30.73 -24.00 -6.08
C ALA A 108 30.77 -22.76 -6.99
N VAL A 109 29.78 -21.87 -6.84
CA VAL A 109 29.75 -20.56 -7.46
C VAL A 109 30.65 -19.66 -6.63
N ASN A 110 31.92 -19.54 -7.03
CA ASN A 110 32.77 -18.45 -6.53
C ASN A 110 33.75 -17.88 -7.57
N ASP A 111 33.57 -18.19 -8.84
CA ASP A 111 34.31 -17.52 -9.92
C ASP A 111 33.44 -16.46 -10.57
N ALA A 112 33.84 -15.19 -10.43
CA ALA A 112 33.22 -14.05 -11.09
C ALA A 112 33.20 -14.20 -12.63
N GLU A 113 34.15 -14.95 -13.20
CA GLU A 113 34.17 -15.33 -14.61
C GLU A 113 33.11 -16.39 -14.97
N SER A 114 32.84 -17.34 -14.06
CA SER A 114 31.81 -18.38 -14.25
C SER A 114 30.40 -17.82 -14.12
N MET A 115 30.18 -16.80 -13.27
CA MET A 115 28.93 -16.04 -13.25
C MET A 115 28.72 -15.25 -14.55
N ARG A 116 29.78 -14.61 -15.09
CA ARG A 116 29.70 -13.90 -16.38
C ARG A 116 29.44 -14.84 -17.55
N ALA A 117 30.10 -15.99 -17.60
CA ALA A 117 29.88 -17.01 -18.63
C ALA A 117 28.46 -17.61 -18.54
N ALA A 118 27.97 -17.91 -17.33
CA ALA A 118 26.62 -18.43 -17.13
C ALA A 118 25.53 -17.42 -17.54
N ILE A 119 25.72 -16.11 -17.33
CA ILE A 119 24.79 -15.07 -17.78
C ILE A 119 24.76 -14.96 -19.33
N VAL A 120 25.86 -15.30 -20.01
CA VAL A 120 25.95 -15.21 -21.48
C VAL A 120 25.39 -16.47 -22.15
N ASP A 121 25.59 -17.66 -21.57
CA ASP A 121 25.23 -18.97 -22.16
C ASP A 121 23.78 -19.44 -21.89
N VAL A 122 22.99 -18.64 -21.17
CA VAL A 122 21.55 -18.89 -21.04
C VAL A 122 20.86 -18.65 -22.40
N SER A 123 20.04 -19.61 -22.86
CA SER A 123 19.22 -19.45 -24.08
C SER A 123 18.45 -18.12 -24.03
N LEU A 124 18.39 -17.40 -25.16
CA LEU A 124 17.68 -16.12 -25.29
C LEU A 124 16.26 -16.18 -24.69
N LEU A 125 15.59 -17.32 -24.83
CA LEU A 125 14.24 -17.56 -24.32
C LEU A 125 14.18 -17.50 -22.79
N VAL A 126 15.15 -18.07 -22.09
CA VAL A 126 15.19 -18.04 -20.61
C VAL A 126 15.54 -16.64 -20.10
N LYS A 127 16.38 -15.87 -20.81
CA LYS A 127 16.62 -14.45 -20.50
C LYS A 127 15.35 -13.63 -20.67
N ILE A 128 14.61 -13.84 -21.76
CA ILE A 128 13.32 -13.18 -22.01
C ILE A 128 12.31 -13.58 -20.93
N SER A 129 12.18 -14.87 -20.59
CA SER A 129 11.28 -15.32 -19.52
C SER A 129 11.64 -14.72 -18.16
N GLY A 130 12.93 -14.64 -17.82
CA GLY A 130 13.38 -14.00 -16.58
C GLY A 130 13.05 -12.51 -16.53
N ILE A 131 13.25 -11.79 -17.65
CA ILE A 131 12.86 -10.37 -17.78
C ILE A 131 11.33 -10.22 -17.65
N VAL A 132 10.55 -11.07 -18.31
CA VAL A 132 9.07 -11.04 -18.21
C VAL A 132 8.61 -11.29 -16.78
N ILE A 133 9.19 -12.27 -16.08
CA ILE A 133 8.87 -12.54 -14.67
C ILE A 133 9.25 -11.35 -13.78
N ALA A 134 10.43 -10.76 -13.98
CA ALA A 134 10.86 -9.58 -13.24
C ALA A 134 9.91 -8.38 -13.49
N ILE A 135 9.51 -8.15 -14.74
CA ILE A 135 8.53 -7.12 -15.11
C ILE A 135 7.19 -7.40 -14.42
N LEU A 136 6.70 -8.64 -14.43
CA LEU A 136 5.45 -9.03 -13.77
C LEU A 136 5.52 -8.80 -12.25
N ILE A 137 6.64 -9.11 -11.61
CA ILE A 137 6.85 -8.85 -10.18
C ILE A 137 6.85 -7.34 -9.92
N CYS A 138 7.58 -6.54 -10.71
CA CYS A 138 7.60 -5.09 -10.58
C CYS A 138 6.20 -4.47 -10.77
N LEU A 139 5.45 -4.92 -11.79
CA LEU A 139 4.08 -4.47 -12.05
C LEU A 139 3.14 -4.86 -10.91
N SER A 140 3.29 -6.07 -10.36
CA SER A 140 2.52 -6.51 -9.19
C SER A 140 2.82 -5.64 -7.97
N LEU A 141 4.11 -5.42 -7.65
CA LEU A 141 4.52 -4.56 -6.54
C LEU A 141 4.00 -3.13 -6.70
N TRP A 142 4.02 -2.59 -7.92
CA TRP A 142 3.44 -1.28 -8.21
C TRP A 142 1.91 -1.28 -8.05
N TYR A 143 1.22 -2.28 -8.59
CA TYR A 143 -0.25 -2.39 -8.54
C TYR A 143 -0.78 -2.47 -7.11
N PHE A 144 -0.07 -3.17 -6.22
CA PHE A 144 -0.40 -3.28 -4.79
C PHE A 144 0.19 -2.15 -3.93
N SER A 145 0.88 -1.18 -4.52
CA SER A 145 1.40 -0.03 -3.77
C SER A 145 0.31 0.99 -3.47
N ASP A 146 0.46 1.71 -2.35
CA ASP A 146 -0.40 2.85 -1.98
C ASP A 146 -0.45 3.90 -3.12
N TYR A 147 0.67 4.09 -3.83
CA TYR A 147 0.79 5.06 -4.91
C TYR A 147 -0.13 4.76 -6.11
N HIS A 148 -0.32 3.49 -6.46
CA HIS A 148 -1.25 3.13 -7.54
C HIS A 148 -2.70 3.52 -7.19
N GLY A 149 -3.09 3.34 -5.92
CA GLY A 149 -4.40 3.80 -5.41
C GLY A 149 -4.57 5.31 -5.54
N VAL A 150 -3.54 6.07 -5.16
CA VAL A 150 -3.48 7.53 -5.30
C VAL A 150 -3.62 7.97 -6.75
N ILE A 151 -2.85 7.38 -7.66
CA ILE A 151 -2.92 7.71 -9.10
C ILE A 151 -4.31 7.41 -9.65
N LYS A 152 -4.91 6.27 -9.31
CA LYS A 152 -6.26 5.92 -9.73
C LYS A 152 -7.30 6.92 -9.20
N ALA A 153 -7.21 7.28 -7.92
CA ALA A 153 -8.13 8.23 -7.30
C ALA A 153 -7.98 9.63 -7.92
N LYS A 154 -6.75 10.09 -8.14
CA LYS A 154 -6.44 11.39 -8.77
C LYS A 154 -6.87 11.43 -10.23
N ASN A 155 -6.61 10.38 -11.02
CA ASN A 155 -7.01 10.29 -12.43
C ASN A 155 -8.52 10.31 -12.64
N SER A 156 -9.32 10.07 -11.61
CA SER A 156 -10.78 10.21 -11.72
C SER A 156 -11.25 11.67 -11.75
N TRP A 157 -10.35 12.63 -11.50
CA TRP A 157 -10.63 14.07 -11.50
C TRP A 157 -9.90 14.76 -12.66
N ASP A 158 -10.57 15.73 -13.26
CA ASP A 158 -10.05 16.63 -14.28
C ASP A 158 -10.16 18.09 -13.81
N ALA A 159 -9.21 18.92 -14.22
CA ALA A 159 -9.17 20.36 -13.96
C ALA A 159 -8.90 21.18 -15.24
N ASP A 160 -9.29 20.66 -16.41
CA ASP A 160 -9.09 21.28 -17.73
C ASP A 160 -9.92 22.57 -17.98
N LYS A 161 -10.92 22.85 -17.13
CA LYS A 161 -11.92 23.90 -17.37
C LYS A 161 -11.95 24.99 -16.32
N LYS A 162 -12.46 26.14 -16.75
CA LYS A 162 -12.90 27.23 -15.87
C LYS A 162 -14.36 27.55 -16.14
N ILE A 163 -15.04 28.05 -15.12
CA ILE A 163 -16.43 28.53 -15.22
C ILE A 163 -16.52 29.94 -14.66
N GLU A 164 -17.37 30.78 -15.25
CA GLU A 164 -17.66 32.12 -14.73
C GLU A 164 -18.72 32.02 -13.62
N LEU A 165 -18.36 32.42 -12.40
CA LEU A 165 -19.32 32.58 -11.30
C LEU A 165 -19.63 34.05 -11.09
N ASN A 166 -20.90 34.35 -10.81
CA ASN A 166 -21.37 35.64 -10.32
C ASN A 166 -21.66 35.56 -8.81
N ILE A 167 -20.84 36.21 -8.00
CA ILE A 167 -20.99 36.25 -6.53
C ILE A 167 -21.10 37.71 -6.11
N GLY A 168 -22.23 38.07 -5.51
CA GLY A 168 -22.49 39.43 -5.06
C GLY A 168 -22.55 40.46 -6.19
N GLY A 169 -22.78 40.05 -7.43
CA GLY A 169 -22.82 40.93 -8.61
C GLY A 169 -21.48 41.03 -9.34
N THR A 170 -20.41 40.49 -8.75
CA THR A 170 -19.08 40.42 -9.34
C THR A 170 -18.91 39.10 -10.07
N LYS A 171 -18.36 39.15 -11.29
CA LYS A 171 -18.11 37.97 -12.13
C LYS A 171 -16.62 37.63 -12.15
N GLN A 172 -16.30 36.37 -11.93
CA GLN A 172 -14.92 35.88 -11.99
C GLN A 172 -14.88 34.45 -12.56
N ASP A 173 -13.89 34.18 -13.40
CA ASP A 173 -13.53 32.80 -13.79
C ASP A 173 -12.90 32.08 -12.60
N VAL A 174 -13.47 30.93 -12.25
CA VAL A 174 -12.96 30.04 -11.21
C VAL A 174 -12.48 28.72 -11.82
N GLN A 175 -11.49 28.11 -11.17
CA GLN A 175 -11.03 26.78 -11.55
C GLN A 175 -12.13 25.75 -11.28
N LEU A 176 -12.50 24.97 -12.29
CA LEU A 176 -13.41 23.84 -12.15
C LEU A 176 -12.60 22.56 -11.99
N ILE A 177 -12.98 21.72 -11.03
CA ILE A 177 -12.52 20.35 -10.87
C ILE A 177 -13.73 19.43 -10.96
N HIS A 178 -13.69 18.41 -11.80
CA HIS A 178 -14.84 17.53 -12.02
C HIS A 178 -14.45 16.08 -12.26
N LYS A 179 -15.37 15.15 -12.05
CA LYS A 179 -15.21 13.76 -12.50
C LYS A 179 -15.34 13.65 -14.03
N GLU A 180 -14.62 12.73 -14.66
CA GLU A 180 -14.58 12.57 -16.13
C GLU A 180 -15.97 12.30 -16.76
N ASP A 181 -16.88 11.67 -16.02
CA ASP A 181 -18.18 11.18 -16.50
C ASP A 181 -19.36 12.15 -16.29
N VAL A 182 -19.08 13.42 -15.97
CA VAL A 182 -20.11 14.43 -15.66
C VAL A 182 -20.48 15.25 -16.90
N SER A 183 -21.77 15.24 -17.26
CA SER A 183 -22.30 15.95 -18.44
C SER A 183 -22.63 17.43 -18.18
N HIS A 184 -22.99 17.79 -16.95
CA HIS A 184 -23.54 19.12 -16.62
C HIS A 184 -22.49 20.03 -15.95
N LEU A 185 -21.50 20.48 -16.72
CA LEU A 185 -20.40 21.32 -16.23
C LEU A 185 -20.62 22.83 -16.36
N HIS A 186 -21.81 23.26 -16.79
CA HIS A 186 -22.10 24.68 -17.01
C HIS A 186 -22.30 25.43 -15.68
N ALA A 187 -21.85 26.68 -15.60
CA ALA A 187 -21.91 27.53 -14.40
C ALA A 187 -23.31 27.64 -13.76
N SER A 188 -24.36 27.53 -14.58
CA SER A 188 -25.76 27.52 -14.11
C SER A 188 -26.06 26.45 -13.07
N MET A 189 -25.29 25.36 -13.01
CA MET A 189 -25.49 24.30 -12.04
C MET A 189 -25.16 24.75 -10.61
N TRP A 190 -24.22 25.69 -10.45
CA TRP A 190 -23.93 26.35 -9.18
C TRP A 190 -24.82 27.59 -8.99
N GLN A 191 -24.90 28.42 -10.04
CA GLN A 191 -25.52 29.75 -9.96
C GLN A 191 -27.03 29.73 -9.74
N LYS A 192 -27.75 28.71 -10.23
CA LYS A 192 -29.21 28.61 -10.04
C LYS A 192 -29.65 28.51 -8.57
N HIS A 193 -28.73 28.18 -7.66
CA HIS A 193 -29.03 28.10 -6.23
C HIS A 193 -28.95 29.45 -5.53
N LEU A 194 -28.42 30.48 -6.19
CA LEU A 194 -28.40 31.86 -5.69
C LEU A 194 -29.57 32.63 -6.29
N ALA A 195 -30.32 33.36 -5.47
CA ALA A 195 -31.43 34.20 -5.93
C ALA A 195 -30.90 35.42 -6.69
N PRO A 196 -31.11 35.53 -8.03
CA PRO A 196 -30.49 36.57 -8.85
C PRO A 196 -30.80 38.00 -8.39
N GLU A 197 -32.03 38.25 -7.94
CA GLU A 197 -32.52 39.54 -7.46
C GLU A 197 -31.80 40.04 -6.20
N SER A 198 -31.21 39.12 -5.44
CA SER A 198 -30.50 39.42 -4.19
C SER A 198 -28.99 39.27 -4.31
N ASN A 199 -28.48 38.86 -5.47
CA ASN A 199 -27.06 38.58 -5.68
C ASN A 199 -26.26 39.87 -5.96
N HIS A 200 -26.36 40.83 -5.04
CA HIS A 200 -25.68 42.12 -5.08
C HIS A 200 -25.14 42.43 -3.69
N LEU A 201 -23.83 42.32 -3.51
CA LEU A 201 -23.12 42.57 -2.26
C LEU A 201 -22.13 43.71 -2.51
N THR A 202 -22.25 44.80 -1.75
CA THR A 202 -21.45 46.02 -1.94
C THR A 202 -19.96 45.83 -1.70
N ASP A 203 -19.60 44.80 -0.93
CA ASP A 203 -18.26 44.63 -0.39
C ASP A 203 -17.42 43.62 -1.20
N ILE A 204 -17.99 43.04 -2.26
CA ILE A 204 -17.30 42.05 -3.12
C ILE A 204 -17.02 42.67 -4.48
N ASN A 205 -15.82 43.26 -4.65
CA ASN A 205 -15.39 43.85 -5.93
C ASN A 205 -14.57 42.89 -6.80
N GLN A 206 -13.94 41.90 -6.19
CA GLN A 206 -13.14 40.86 -6.83
C GLN A 206 -13.18 39.64 -5.92
N PHE A 207 -13.04 38.43 -6.43
CA PHE A 207 -12.85 37.25 -5.59
C PHE A 207 -11.97 36.21 -6.27
N LYS A 208 -11.50 35.24 -5.49
CA LYS A 208 -10.94 33.99 -6.00
C LYS A 208 -11.83 32.84 -5.58
N GLY A 209 -12.01 31.86 -6.45
CA GLY A 209 -12.82 30.70 -6.12
C GLY A 209 -12.43 29.44 -6.86
N PHE A 210 -13.04 28.35 -6.41
CA PHE A 210 -12.93 27.00 -6.97
C PHE A 210 -14.32 26.37 -7.00
N ALA A 211 -14.58 25.59 -8.04
CA ALA A 211 -15.80 24.82 -8.18
C ALA A 211 -15.45 23.33 -8.31
N VAL A 212 -16.23 22.48 -7.63
CA VAL A 212 -16.12 21.02 -7.70
C VAL A 212 -17.47 20.40 -8.00
N THR A 213 -17.48 19.36 -8.83
CA THR A 213 -18.63 18.46 -8.96
C THR A 213 -18.23 17.02 -9.21
N ASP A 214 -18.95 16.09 -8.58
CA ASP A 214 -18.91 14.66 -8.87
C ASP A 214 -20.15 14.18 -9.65
N GLY A 215 -20.94 15.12 -10.18
CA GLY A 215 -22.19 14.89 -10.88
C GLY A 215 -23.43 14.90 -9.98
N ASN A 216 -23.29 14.53 -8.71
CA ASN A 216 -24.38 14.57 -7.74
C ASN A 216 -24.40 15.88 -6.95
N TYR A 217 -23.21 16.39 -6.62
CA TYR A 217 -23.04 17.61 -5.83
C TYR A 217 -22.38 18.70 -6.65
N TYR A 218 -22.77 19.95 -6.42
CA TYR A 218 -22.19 21.13 -7.06
C TYR A 218 -21.71 22.08 -5.96
N SER A 219 -20.42 21.99 -5.67
CA SER A 219 -19.78 22.72 -4.57
C SER A 219 -18.94 23.87 -5.11
N MET A 220 -18.96 25.00 -4.43
CA MET A 220 -18.08 26.13 -4.70
C MET A 220 -17.50 26.70 -3.41
N ALA A 221 -16.25 27.14 -3.49
CA ALA A 221 -15.51 27.77 -2.41
C ALA A 221 -14.98 29.11 -2.90
N VAL A 222 -15.30 30.20 -2.20
CA VAL A 222 -15.01 31.56 -2.64
C VAL A 222 -14.38 32.35 -1.50
N CYS A 223 -13.30 33.06 -1.81
CA CYS A 223 -12.68 34.06 -0.95
C CYS A 223 -12.95 35.46 -1.51
N PRO A 224 -13.83 36.27 -0.88
CA PRO A 224 -14.22 37.60 -1.37
C PRO A 224 -13.14 38.67 -1.31
N GLU A 225 -12.09 38.51 -0.49
CA GLU A 225 -11.02 39.49 -0.33
C GLU A 225 -9.70 39.03 -0.96
N ALA A 226 -9.75 38.09 -1.90
CA ALA A 226 -8.53 37.52 -2.48
C ALA A 226 -7.70 38.61 -3.21
N SER A 227 -6.61 39.02 -2.57
CA SER A 227 -5.62 39.94 -3.15
C SER A 227 -4.54 39.14 -3.89
N GLY A 228 -3.68 39.83 -4.65
CA GLY A 228 -2.51 39.20 -5.28
C GLY A 228 -1.56 38.48 -4.29
N TYR A 229 -1.71 38.68 -2.97
CA TYR A 229 -0.90 38.09 -1.91
C TYR A 229 -1.53 36.90 -1.18
N GLY A 230 -2.79 36.52 -1.49
CA GLY A 230 -3.49 35.42 -0.83
C GLY A 230 -4.91 35.78 -0.37
N CYS A 231 -5.54 34.87 0.37
CA CYS A 231 -6.86 35.05 0.98
C CYS A 231 -6.74 35.40 2.47
N SER A 232 -7.50 36.39 2.95
CA SER A 232 -7.48 36.83 4.35
C SER A 232 -8.17 35.85 5.33
N GLY A 233 -8.86 34.84 4.81
CA GLY A 233 -9.70 33.93 5.59
C GLY A 233 -11.04 34.53 6.04
N LYS A 234 -11.30 35.81 5.75
CA LYS A 234 -12.53 36.49 6.21
C LYS A 234 -13.66 36.37 5.20
N GLY A 235 -14.87 36.12 5.71
CA GLY A 235 -16.08 36.09 4.90
C GLY A 235 -16.06 35.00 3.82
N LEU A 236 -15.40 33.87 4.09
CA LEU A 236 -15.34 32.74 3.15
C LEU A 236 -16.76 32.26 2.82
N ILE A 237 -17.03 32.03 1.54
CA ILE A 237 -18.32 31.54 1.08
C ILE A 237 -18.12 30.14 0.50
N ASN A 238 -18.49 29.12 1.27
CA ASN A 238 -18.51 27.74 0.79
C ASN A 238 -19.95 27.25 0.69
N ILE A 239 -20.43 27.01 -0.52
CA ILE A 239 -21.80 26.60 -0.78
C ILE A 239 -21.79 25.30 -1.58
N THR A 240 -22.59 24.34 -1.15
CA THR A 240 -22.75 23.05 -1.82
C THR A 240 -24.22 22.78 -2.09
N ALA A 241 -24.57 22.68 -3.38
CA ALA A 241 -25.87 22.19 -3.79
C ALA A 241 -25.87 20.66 -3.80
N ILE A 242 -26.88 20.08 -3.17
CA ILE A 242 -27.06 18.62 -3.01
C ILE A 242 -28.18 18.06 -3.91
N ASP A 243 -28.90 18.92 -4.61
CA ASP A 243 -29.94 18.57 -5.56
C ASP A 243 -29.97 19.58 -6.72
N LEU A 244 -30.74 19.28 -7.77
CA LEU A 244 -30.79 20.11 -8.98
C LEU A 244 -31.82 21.24 -8.94
N THR A 245 -32.64 21.30 -7.89
CA THR A 245 -33.73 22.26 -7.74
C THR A 245 -33.15 23.60 -7.31
N PRO A 246 -33.47 24.71 -8.01
CA PRO A 246 -33.05 26.04 -7.59
C PRO A 246 -33.42 26.33 -6.13
N ALA A 247 -32.41 26.51 -5.28
CA ALA A 247 -32.64 26.73 -3.86
C ALA A 247 -33.09 28.18 -3.53
N GLY A 248 -32.73 29.14 -4.39
CA GLY A 248 -33.11 30.55 -4.21
C GLY A 248 -32.49 31.19 -2.97
N LEU A 249 -31.22 30.87 -2.66
CA LEU A 249 -30.51 31.46 -1.53
C LEU A 249 -30.41 32.98 -1.69
N ASN A 250 -30.98 33.71 -0.72
CA ASN A 250 -30.89 35.16 -0.70
C ASN A 250 -29.50 35.59 -0.20
N MET A 251 -28.67 36.14 -1.09
CA MET A 251 -27.27 36.45 -0.77
C MET A 251 -27.11 37.63 0.20
N GLN A 252 -28.03 38.60 0.20
CA GLN A 252 -28.00 39.72 1.15
C GLN A 252 -28.25 39.23 2.58
N ASN A 253 -29.24 38.35 2.77
CA ASN A 253 -29.55 37.76 4.07
C ASN A 253 -28.52 36.70 4.49
N PHE A 254 -27.88 36.04 3.51
CA PHE A 254 -26.91 34.98 3.76
C PHE A 254 -25.72 35.47 4.59
N THR A 255 -25.20 36.67 4.36
CA THR A 255 -24.05 37.20 5.12
C THR A 255 -24.37 37.36 6.61
N GLU A 256 -25.54 37.89 6.95
CA GLU A 256 -25.96 38.01 8.36
C GLU A 256 -26.26 36.64 8.98
N LEU A 257 -26.94 35.76 8.22
CA LEU A 257 -27.31 34.43 8.69
C LEU A 257 -26.08 33.53 8.92
N SER A 258 -25.13 33.52 7.99
CA SER A 258 -23.86 32.79 8.10
C SER A 258 -23.09 33.23 9.33
N HIS A 259 -22.89 34.54 9.52
CA HIS A 259 -22.25 35.10 10.71
C HIS A 259 -22.94 34.67 12.01
N LYS A 260 -24.28 34.74 12.05
CA LYS A 260 -25.07 34.28 13.21
C LYS A 260 -24.92 32.78 13.45
N MET A 261 -24.78 31.97 12.40
CA MET A 261 -24.59 30.52 12.53
C MET A 261 -23.17 30.21 13.01
N GLU A 262 -22.15 30.87 12.48
CA GLU A 262 -20.72 30.72 12.80
C GLU A 262 -20.40 31.06 14.26
N GLN A 263 -21.00 32.14 14.79
CA GLN A 263 -20.80 32.59 16.17
C GLN A 263 -21.45 31.71 17.22
N ARG A 264 -22.37 30.81 16.84
CA ARG A 264 -22.93 29.82 17.78
C ARG A 264 -21.81 28.88 18.22
N ILE A 265 -22.00 28.24 19.38
CA ILE A 265 -21.04 27.33 20.02
C ILE A 265 -20.32 26.49 18.95
N ARG A 266 -19.02 26.74 18.76
CA ARG A 266 -18.18 25.99 17.82
C ARG A 266 -18.00 24.58 18.38
N TYR A 267 -18.84 23.65 17.92
CA TYR A 267 -18.87 22.29 18.43
C TYR A 267 -17.65 21.46 18.01
N ASN A 268 -16.85 21.96 17.06
CA ASN A 268 -15.82 21.23 16.35
C ASN A 268 -14.41 21.86 16.41
N ARG A 269 -14.05 22.49 17.53
CA ARG A 269 -12.60 22.61 17.84
C ARG A 269 -12.08 21.21 18.18
N VAL A 270 -11.79 20.42 17.16
CA VAL A 270 -10.92 19.25 17.29
C VAL A 270 -9.53 19.80 17.59
N ILE A 271 -9.31 20.12 18.85
CA ILE A 271 -7.97 20.17 19.41
C ILE A 271 -7.75 18.72 19.82
N ILE A 272 -6.78 18.08 19.18
CA ILE A 272 -6.34 16.75 19.59
C ILE A 272 -6.04 16.85 21.09
N PRO A 273 -6.67 16.02 21.95
CA PRO A 273 -6.47 16.13 23.39
C PRO A 273 -4.97 16.08 23.69
N HIS A 274 -4.44 17.03 24.46
CA HIS A 274 -3.00 17.09 24.78
C HIS A 274 -2.48 15.79 25.43
N ASP A 275 -3.40 14.97 25.96
CA ASP A 275 -3.14 13.69 26.59
C ASP A 275 -3.11 12.50 25.62
N GLU A 276 -3.24 12.70 24.30
CA GLU A 276 -3.13 11.59 23.33
C GLU A 276 -1.67 11.08 23.30
N PRO A 277 -1.40 9.82 23.68
CA PRO A 277 -0.03 9.33 23.85
C PRO A 277 0.78 9.45 22.56
N GLY A 278 1.94 10.10 22.65
CA GLY A 278 2.85 10.28 21.50
C GLY A 278 2.61 11.53 20.66
N THR A 279 1.73 12.45 21.09
CA THR A 279 1.48 13.73 20.39
C THR A 279 2.16 14.96 21.03
N SER A 280 2.74 14.80 22.22
CA SER A 280 3.45 15.88 22.92
C SER A 280 4.67 16.39 22.13
N GLY A 281 4.74 17.70 21.92
CA GLY A 281 5.85 18.34 21.21
C GLY A 281 5.69 18.42 19.69
N PHE A 282 4.60 17.87 19.14
CA PHE A 282 4.29 17.98 17.73
C PHE A 282 3.54 19.29 17.40
N ILE A 283 3.56 19.66 16.12
CA ILE A 283 2.80 20.79 15.58
C ILE A 283 1.57 20.24 14.88
N GLU A 284 0.40 20.60 15.39
CA GLU A 284 -0.88 20.39 14.75
C GLU A 284 -1.09 21.45 13.66
N HIS A 285 -1.33 20.99 12.44
CA HIS A 285 -1.81 21.82 11.35
C HIS A 285 -3.33 21.71 11.30
N HIS A 286 -4.00 22.73 11.81
CA HIS A 286 -5.45 22.77 11.94
C HIS A 286 -6.07 23.57 10.79
N TYR A 287 -7.09 23.01 10.17
CA TYR A 287 -7.88 23.64 9.12
C TYR A 287 -9.34 23.65 9.54
N HIS A 288 -10.02 24.78 9.36
CA HIS A 288 -11.43 24.92 9.71
C HIS A 288 -12.21 25.63 8.60
N ALA A 289 -13.38 25.09 8.26
CA ALA A 289 -14.27 25.68 7.26
C ALA A 289 -15.74 25.47 7.62
N ASP A 290 -16.56 26.42 7.20
CA ASP A 290 -18.00 26.34 7.24
C ASP A 290 -18.58 26.17 5.84
N VAL A 291 -19.44 25.16 5.68
CA VAL A 291 -20.07 24.81 4.40
C VAL A 291 -21.58 24.87 4.51
N TYR A 292 -22.22 25.56 3.58
CA TYR A 292 -23.65 25.82 3.59
C TYR A 292 -24.36 25.07 2.47
N PHE A 293 -25.53 24.52 2.80
CA PHE A 293 -26.31 23.67 1.91
C PHE A 293 -27.72 24.25 1.73
N PRO A 294 -27.92 25.14 0.74
CA PRO A 294 -29.23 25.69 0.45
C PRO A 294 -30.10 24.65 -0.27
N VAL A 295 -31.32 24.45 0.22
CA VAL A 295 -32.30 23.51 -0.37
C VAL A 295 -33.66 24.20 -0.44
N GLN A 296 -34.35 24.07 -1.57
CA GLN A 296 -35.63 24.74 -1.78
C GLN A 296 -36.64 24.38 -0.68
N GLY A 297 -37.25 25.39 -0.05
CA GLY A 297 -38.29 25.22 0.97
C GLY A 297 -37.81 24.63 2.29
N ASN A 298 -36.51 24.49 2.49
CA ASN A 298 -35.89 24.01 3.73
C ASN A 298 -35.08 25.12 4.42
N MET A 299 -34.84 24.94 5.72
CA MET A 299 -33.91 25.77 6.48
C MET A 299 -32.49 25.62 5.94
N LEU A 300 -31.68 26.68 6.04
CA LEU A 300 -30.27 26.59 5.68
C LEU A 300 -29.55 25.63 6.62
N VAL A 301 -28.83 24.67 6.05
CA VAL A 301 -27.98 23.74 6.81
C VAL A 301 -26.53 24.17 6.70
N ARG A 302 -25.82 24.15 7.82
CA ARG A 302 -24.37 24.38 7.92
C ARG A 302 -23.67 23.11 8.38
N SER A 303 -22.52 22.82 7.78
CA SER A 303 -21.54 21.87 8.30
C SER A 303 -20.27 22.61 8.71
N ASP A 304 -19.96 22.58 10.00
CA ASP A 304 -18.67 22.99 10.56
C ASP A 304 -17.68 21.82 10.39
N ILE A 305 -16.70 21.98 9.51
CA ILE A 305 -15.69 20.97 9.17
C ILE A 305 -14.32 21.39 9.71
N SER A 306 -13.65 20.45 10.38
CA SER A 306 -12.27 20.59 10.82
C SER A 306 -11.41 19.44 10.29
N LEU A 307 -10.18 19.77 9.91
CA LEU A 307 -9.13 18.82 9.56
C LEU A 307 -7.90 19.14 10.40
N SER A 308 -7.34 18.15 11.08
CA SER A 308 -6.11 18.27 11.85
C SER A 308 -5.09 17.25 11.36
N LEU A 309 -3.91 17.75 10.99
CA LEU A 309 -2.77 16.95 10.52
C LEU A 309 -1.62 17.09 11.52
N ILE A 310 -1.14 15.98 12.05
CA ILE A 310 0.11 15.92 12.83
C ILE A 310 1.13 15.13 12.01
N TYR A 311 2.20 15.78 11.57
CA TYR A 311 3.27 15.10 10.81
C TYR A 311 4.21 14.36 11.77
N ASP A 312 4.46 13.08 11.49
CA ASP A 312 5.46 12.25 12.18
C ASP A 312 6.69 11.95 11.30
N GLY A 313 6.62 12.32 10.01
CA GLY A 313 7.69 12.24 9.02
C GLY A 313 7.54 13.35 7.98
N GLU A 314 8.30 13.28 6.89
CA GLU A 314 8.26 14.32 5.84
C GLU A 314 6.90 14.41 5.14
N ASN A 315 6.27 13.26 4.85
CA ASN A 315 5.03 13.17 4.08
C ASN A 315 4.03 12.18 4.72
N SER A 316 4.12 11.96 6.03
CA SER A 316 3.21 11.05 6.75
C SER A 316 2.84 11.62 8.11
N GLY A 317 1.75 11.10 8.67
CA GLY A 317 1.33 11.50 10.00
C GLY A 317 -0.05 11.00 10.40
N LYS A 318 -0.56 11.57 11.50
CA LYS A 318 -1.90 11.33 12.01
C LYS A 318 -2.90 12.32 11.42
N PHE A 319 -4.07 11.80 11.07
CA PHE A 319 -5.17 12.54 10.48
C PHE A 319 -6.39 12.48 11.40
N TYR A 320 -6.97 13.65 11.67
CA TYR A 320 -8.24 13.76 12.36
C TYR A 320 -9.15 14.67 11.54
N SER A 321 -10.39 14.28 11.35
CA SER A 321 -11.41 15.14 10.79
C SER A 321 -12.67 15.07 11.64
N ALA A 322 -13.34 16.20 11.79
CA ALA A 322 -14.70 16.21 12.30
C ALA A 322 -15.60 17.10 11.47
N ALA A 323 -16.85 16.70 11.31
CA ALA A 323 -17.92 17.47 10.70
C ALA A 323 -19.09 17.55 11.68
N CYS A 324 -19.65 18.74 11.87
CA CYS A 324 -20.79 19.01 12.74
C CYS A 324 -21.89 19.70 11.93
N VAL A 325 -23.00 18.99 11.70
CA VAL A 325 -24.11 19.47 10.87
C VAL A 325 -25.24 20.00 11.74
N THR A 326 -25.67 21.23 11.46
CA THR A 326 -26.75 21.95 12.15
C THR A 326 -27.61 22.74 11.18
N ASP A 327 -28.92 22.85 11.46
CA ASP A 327 -29.80 23.77 10.75
C ASP A 327 -29.75 25.20 11.33
N GLU A 328 -30.34 26.16 10.61
CA GLU A 328 -30.36 27.58 10.96
C GLU A 328 -31.02 27.91 12.30
N GLU A 329 -31.90 27.04 12.81
CA GLU A 329 -32.55 27.21 14.11
C GLU A 329 -31.76 26.59 15.26
N CYS A 330 -30.95 25.56 14.99
CA CYS A 330 -30.13 24.84 15.97
C CYS A 330 -30.95 24.31 17.17
N LYS A 331 -32.21 23.94 16.94
CA LYS A 331 -33.09 23.37 17.98
C LYS A 331 -32.78 21.91 18.28
N THR A 332 -32.17 21.20 17.33
CA THR A 332 -31.82 19.79 17.46
C THR A 332 -30.37 19.59 17.87
N THR A 333 -30.08 18.48 18.54
CA THR A 333 -28.70 18.05 18.80
C THR A 333 -27.96 17.93 17.46
N PRO A 334 -26.74 18.48 17.33
CA PRO A 334 -25.99 18.41 16.07
C PRO A 334 -25.65 16.97 15.69
N ILE A 335 -25.62 16.70 14.38
CA ILE A 335 -25.03 15.45 13.85
C ILE A 335 -23.53 15.64 13.86
N LYS A 336 -22.80 14.85 14.66
CA LYS A 336 -21.33 14.90 14.69
C LYS A 336 -20.74 13.66 14.07
N TYR A 337 -19.81 13.86 13.15
CA TYR A 337 -19.09 12.78 12.50
C TYR A 337 -17.59 13.01 12.65
N LYS A 338 -16.87 12.00 13.13
CA LYS A 338 -15.42 12.06 13.33
C LYS A 338 -14.73 10.93 12.60
N ILE A 339 -13.56 11.23 12.07
CA ILE A 339 -12.68 10.29 11.37
C ILE A 339 -11.29 10.41 11.97
N LYS A 340 -10.67 9.28 12.29
CA LYS A 340 -9.26 9.19 12.67
C LYS A 340 -8.54 8.22 11.75
N GLY A 341 -7.27 8.48 11.46
CA GLY A 341 -6.46 7.61 10.63
C GLY A 341 -5.01 8.05 10.52
N ASP A 342 -4.28 7.33 9.67
CA ASP A 342 -2.92 7.65 9.27
C ASP A 342 -2.95 8.18 7.84
N PHE A 343 -2.26 9.28 7.56
CA PHE A 343 -2.16 9.83 6.21
C PHE A 343 -0.76 9.64 5.61
N LYS A 344 -0.73 9.52 4.28
CA LYS A 344 0.45 9.79 3.45
C LYS A 344 0.11 10.89 2.45
N GLN A 345 0.98 11.87 2.33
CA GLN A 345 0.88 12.98 1.39
C GLN A 345 1.68 12.68 0.11
N TYR A 346 1.07 12.94 -1.03
CA TYR A 346 1.67 12.85 -2.36
C TYR A 346 1.49 14.18 -3.08
N ARG A 347 2.50 14.64 -3.82
CA ARG A 347 2.39 15.84 -4.64
C ARG A 347 2.17 15.42 -6.09
N GLU A 348 1.03 15.82 -6.63
CA GLU A 348 0.56 15.44 -7.96
C GLU A 348 0.13 16.68 -8.74
N GLN A 349 -0.19 16.50 -10.02
CA GLN A 349 -0.81 17.52 -10.86
C GLN A 349 -2.13 17.00 -11.45
N MET A 350 -3.16 17.84 -11.36
CA MET A 350 -4.42 17.70 -12.11
C MET A 350 -4.37 18.73 -13.24
N ASN A 351 -3.97 18.31 -14.43
CA ASN A 351 -3.70 19.20 -15.56
C ASN A 351 -2.61 20.22 -15.15
N ASP A 352 -2.92 21.52 -15.14
CA ASP A 352 -1.99 22.58 -14.74
C ASP A 352 -2.11 22.97 -13.25
N LEU A 353 -2.95 22.26 -12.48
CA LEU A 353 -3.20 22.53 -11.06
C LEU A 353 -2.32 21.62 -10.20
N ASP A 354 -1.43 22.21 -9.42
CA ASP A 354 -0.68 21.49 -8.37
C ASP A 354 -1.62 21.07 -7.24
N VAL A 355 -1.59 19.78 -6.88
CA VAL A 355 -2.48 19.22 -5.86
C VAL A 355 -1.68 18.33 -4.90
N ASP A 356 -1.84 18.57 -3.60
CA ASP A 356 -1.41 17.62 -2.58
C ASP A 356 -2.54 16.60 -2.33
N VAL A 357 -2.26 15.32 -2.55
CA VAL A 357 -3.19 14.21 -2.30
C VAL A 357 -2.85 13.54 -0.97
N PHE A 358 -3.82 13.52 -0.06
CA PHE A 358 -3.71 12.88 1.25
C PHE A 358 -4.48 11.57 1.22
N HIS A 359 -3.75 10.45 1.16
CA HIS A 359 -4.30 9.11 1.30
C HIS A 359 -4.42 8.76 2.77
N VAL A 360 -5.65 8.72 3.28
CA VAL A 360 -5.96 8.48 4.69
C VAL A 360 -6.45 7.05 4.86
N LYS A 361 -5.65 6.25 5.56
CA LYS A 361 -6.02 4.91 6.04
C LYS A 361 -6.81 5.08 7.33
N VAL A 362 -8.12 4.92 7.23
CA VAL A 362 -9.05 5.19 8.34
C VAL A 362 -8.92 4.10 9.40
N SER A 363 -8.65 4.50 10.64
CA SER A 363 -8.60 3.62 11.80
C SER A 363 -9.89 3.64 12.61
N GLN A 364 -10.60 4.77 12.62
CA GLN A 364 -11.85 4.92 13.36
C GLN A 364 -12.79 5.90 12.67
N LYS A 365 -14.08 5.57 12.64
CA LYS A 365 -15.19 6.45 12.30
C LYS A 365 -16.17 6.48 13.48
N GLU A 366 -16.67 7.66 13.83
CA GLU A 366 -17.62 7.83 14.93
C GLU A 366 -18.75 8.77 14.51
N LEU A 367 -19.98 8.27 14.45
CA LEU A 367 -21.19 9.08 14.33
C LEU A 367 -21.89 9.23 15.68
N VAL A 368 -21.94 10.45 16.18
CA VAL A 368 -22.81 10.79 17.32
C VAL A 368 -24.22 11.01 16.79
N LYS A 369 -25.11 10.07 17.12
CA LYS A 369 -26.52 10.15 16.74
C LYS A 369 -27.20 11.29 17.52
N PRO A 370 -27.91 12.19 16.82
CA PRO A 370 -28.70 13.21 17.50
C PRO A 370 -29.99 12.62 18.06
N ASP A 371 -30.54 13.25 19.09
CA ASP A 371 -31.81 12.82 19.71
C ASP A 371 -33.00 12.96 18.75
N GLN A 372 -32.96 14.01 17.92
CA GLN A 372 -33.92 14.28 16.86
C GLN A 372 -33.18 14.83 15.64
N VAL A 373 -33.65 14.47 14.44
CA VAL A 373 -33.12 14.98 13.17
C VAL A 373 -34.24 15.78 12.50
N SER A 374 -33.99 17.06 12.19
CA SER A 374 -34.94 17.87 11.43
C SER A 374 -35.11 17.33 10.00
N SER A 375 -36.21 17.68 9.34
CA SER A 375 -36.45 17.28 7.94
C SER A 375 -35.31 17.75 7.03
N SER A 376 -34.80 18.96 7.25
CA SER A 376 -33.69 19.55 6.50
C SER A 376 -32.36 18.84 6.75
N ALA A 377 -32.13 18.32 7.96
CA ALA A 377 -30.90 17.59 8.32
C ALA A 377 -30.91 16.08 7.94
N MET A 378 -32.08 15.53 7.59
CA MET A 378 -32.26 14.08 7.38
C MET A 378 -31.41 13.53 6.22
N HIS A 379 -31.23 14.30 5.15
CA HIS A 379 -30.36 13.93 4.04
C HIS A 379 -28.92 13.69 4.51
N PHE A 380 -28.36 14.66 5.24
CA PHE A 380 -27.00 14.61 5.76
C PHE A 380 -26.78 13.46 6.75
N TYR A 381 -27.75 13.22 7.64
CA TYR A 381 -27.69 12.08 8.56
C TYR A 381 -27.60 10.75 7.81
N ARG A 382 -28.38 10.57 6.75
CA ARG A 382 -28.37 9.33 5.95
C ARG A 382 -27.05 9.14 5.20
N GLU A 383 -26.53 10.20 4.59
CA GLU A 383 -25.26 10.16 3.87
C GLU A 383 -24.09 9.87 4.81
N ILE A 384 -24.02 10.54 5.97
CA ILE A 384 -23.00 10.28 6.98
C ILE A 384 -23.09 8.85 7.51
N ARG A 385 -24.30 8.36 7.81
CA ARG A 385 -24.52 6.99 8.28
C ARG A 385 -24.07 5.95 7.24
N LYS A 386 -24.33 6.19 5.96
CA LYS A 386 -23.84 5.33 4.87
C LYS A 386 -22.31 5.34 4.83
N HIS A 387 -21.70 6.51 4.94
CA HIS A 387 -20.25 6.68 4.91
C HIS A 387 -19.53 6.10 6.14
N GLU A 388 -20.18 6.07 7.30
CA GLU A 388 -19.69 5.44 8.53
C GLU A 388 -19.56 3.91 8.36
N ILE A 389 -20.50 3.28 7.67
CA ILE A 389 -20.58 1.81 7.52
C ILE A 389 -19.62 1.28 6.45
N ILE A 390 -19.28 2.09 5.46
CA ILE A 390 -18.42 1.67 4.35
C ILE A 390 -16.95 1.79 4.78
N ASP A 391 -16.25 0.66 4.84
CA ASP A 391 -14.80 0.66 5.03
C ASP A 391 -14.10 0.94 3.70
N SER A 392 -13.49 2.11 3.62
CA SER A 392 -12.70 2.52 2.47
C SER A 392 -11.65 3.53 2.89
N ASP A 393 -10.49 3.47 2.23
CA ASP A 393 -9.52 4.55 2.28
C ASP A 393 -10.15 5.84 1.76
N LEU A 394 -9.76 6.97 2.35
CA LEU A 394 -10.24 8.28 1.97
C LEU A 394 -9.13 9.09 1.32
N TYR A 395 -9.50 9.88 0.31
CA TYR A 395 -8.58 10.74 -0.41
C TYR A 395 -9.05 12.18 -0.24
N PHE A 396 -8.20 13.00 0.39
CA PHE A 396 -8.41 14.43 0.52
C PHE A 396 -7.45 15.15 -0.42
N TYR A 397 -7.90 16.22 -1.05
CA TYR A 397 -7.11 16.95 -2.04
C TYR A 397 -6.96 18.39 -1.60
N ARG A 398 -5.74 18.85 -1.36
CA ARG A 398 -5.46 20.28 -1.15
C ARG A 398 -5.02 20.89 -2.46
N ILE A 399 -5.87 21.74 -3.02
CA ILE A 399 -5.71 22.32 -4.37
C ILE A 399 -5.19 23.77 -4.34
N TYR A 400 -5.19 24.38 -3.15
CA TYR A 400 -4.63 25.70 -2.94
C TYR A 400 -4.19 25.83 -1.48
N LYS A 401 -3.12 26.59 -1.24
CA LYS A 401 -2.64 26.93 0.09
C LYS A 401 -1.88 28.25 0.06
N ASP A 402 -2.13 29.10 1.04
CA ASP A 402 -1.30 30.25 1.38
C ASP A 402 -0.90 30.20 2.87
N ALA A 403 -0.51 31.35 3.44
CA ALA A 403 -0.02 31.43 4.81
C ALA A 403 -1.11 31.13 5.84
N ASP A 404 -2.35 31.54 5.56
CA ASP A 404 -3.45 31.62 6.53
C ASP A 404 -4.67 30.78 6.09
N THR A 405 -4.67 30.27 4.85
CA THR A 405 -5.81 29.52 4.31
C THR A 405 -5.39 28.39 3.38
N ALA A 406 -6.32 27.48 3.11
CA ALA A 406 -6.19 26.44 2.09
C ALA A 406 -7.54 26.05 1.50
N VAL A 407 -7.55 25.55 0.26
CA VAL A 407 -8.75 24.98 -0.35
C VAL A 407 -8.60 23.47 -0.42
N TRP A 408 -9.61 22.77 0.10
CA TRP A 408 -9.65 21.32 0.14
C TRP A 408 -10.89 20.78 -0.55
N VAL A 409 -10.69 19.71 -1.33
CA VAL A 409 -11.76 18.80 -1.75
C VAL A 409 -11.80 17.65 -0.74
N VAL A 410 -12.93 17.52 -0.04
CA VAL A 410 -13.09 16.55 1.05
C VAL A 410 -14.17 15.52 0.69
N PRO A 411 -13.93 14.22 0.90
CA PRO A 411 -14.89 13.16 0.59
C PRO A 411 -15.97 13.02 1.67
N ILE A 412 -16.44 14.14 2.21
CA ILE A 412 -17.48 14.20 3.25
C ILE A 412 -18.70 14.85 2.60
N LEU A 413 -19.88 14.22 2.75
CA LEU A 413 -21.14 14.72 2.18
C LEU A 413 -21.11 14.94 0.65
N GLY A 414 -20.44 14.04 -0.10
CA GLY A 414 -20.51 14.06 -1.56
C GLY A 414 -19.43 14.88 -2.27
N ASN A 415 -18.17 14.72 -1.88
CA ASN A 415 -17.01 15.40 -2.47
C ASN A 415 -17.20 16.91 -2.61
N LEU A 416 -17.20 17.62 -1.49
CA LEU A 416 -17.34 19.08 -1.49
C LEU A 416 -15.98 19.77 -1.55
N VAL A 417 -15.98 20.98 -2.09
CA VAL A 417 -14.85 21.92 -2.00
C VAL A 417 -15.17 22.99 -0.99
N ALA A 418 -14.21 23.26 -0.11
CA ALA A 418 -14.31 24.35 0.85
C ALA A 418 -12.96 25.06 1.01
N TRP A 419 -13.04 26.37 1.24
CA TRP A 419 -11.94 27.22 1.67
C TRP A 419 -11.89 27.16 3.19
N TYR A 420 -10.72 26.83 3.72
CA TYR A 420 -10.44 26.66 5.13
C TYR A 420 -9.54 27.78 5.63
N GLU A 421 -9.83 28.31 6.80
CA GLU A 421 -8.86 28.99 7.65
C GLU A 421 -7.81 27.96 8.12
N TYR A 422 -6.58 28.40 8.31
CA TYR A 422 -5.46 27.54 8.67
C TYR A 422 -4.65 28.14 9.82
N ASP A 423 -4.47 27.33 10.86
CA ASP A 423 -3.71 27.66 12.06
C ASP A 423 -2.69 26.57 12.38
N LYS A 424 -1.61 26.95 13.06
CA LYS A 424 -0.67 26.01 13.69
C LYS A 424 -0.82 26.05 15.19
N VAL A 425 -1.06 24.89 15.79
CA VAL A 425 -1.16 24.73 17.24
C VAL A 425 -0.03 23.83 17.71
N LYS A 426 0.67 24.21 18.77
CA LYS A 426 1.69 23.36 19.40
C LYS A 426 1.02 22.53 20.49
N LEU A 427 1.19 21.20 20.43
CA LEU A 427 0.62 20.24 21.37
C LEU A 427 1.56 19.90 22.52
#